data_AF-A0A3N5GQ50-F1
#
_entry.id   AF-A0A3N5GQ50-F1
#
_cell.length_a   1.000
_cell.length_b   1.000
_cell.length_c   1.000
_cell.angle_alpha   90.00
_cell.angle_beta   90.00
_cell.angle_gamma   90.00
#
_symmetry.space_group_name_H-M   'P 1'
#
loop_
_entity.id
_entity.type
_entity.pdbx_description
1 polymer ?
#
loop_
_entity_poly.entity_id
_entity_poly.type
_entity_poly.pdbx_seq_one_letter_code
_entity_poly.pdbx_strand_id
1 'polypeptide(L)'
;DLSVEALAHRVNMSPRNFFRVFVREVGMTPGRFVERVRVEAARRLLEETSRGVPAVATTCGFGSQETMRVAFRRALGVSPNGYRSRFTTAVS
;
A
#
# COMPACT_ATOMS: atom_id res chain seq x y z
N ASP A 1 -2.32 10.22 6.23
CA ASP A 1 -2.84 8.96 6.80
C ASP A 1 -3.98 8.43 5.93
N LEU A 2 -4.01 7.12 5.69
CA LEU A 2 -5.06 6.38 4.95
C LEU A 2 -5.72 5.31 5.85
N SER A 3 -5.64 5.46 7.17
CA SER A 3 -6.35 4.61 8.14
C SER A 3 -7.86 4.60 7.89
N VAL A 4 -8.53 3.54 8.36
CA VAL A 4 -9.99 3.41 8.23
C VAL A 4 -10.70 4.54 8.95
N GLU A 5 -10.17 4.95 10.10
CA GLU A 5 -10.61 6.05 10.93
C GLU A 5 -10.52 7.38 10.18
N ALA A 6 -9.36 7.68 9.57
CA ALA A 6 -9.17 8.90 8.79
C ALA A 6 -10.10 8.95 7.57
N LEU A 7 -10.28 7.83 6.87
CA LEU A 7 -11.17 7.74 5.71
C LEU A 7 -12.64 7.90 6.11
N ALA A 8 -13.07 7.25 7.20
CA ALA A 8 -14.42 7.39 7.73
C ALA A 8 -14.73 8.84 8.12
N HIS A 9 -13.79 9.50 8.82
CA HIS A 9 -13.93 10.91 9.19
C HIS A 9 -14.03 11.83 7.97
N ARG A 10 -13.21 11.61 6.92
CA ARG A 10 -13.25 12.42 5.68
C ARG A 10 -14.59 12.36 4.95
N VAL A 11 -15.34 11.29 5.12
CA VAL A 11 -16.65 11.10 4.49
C VAL A 11 -17.81 11.29 5.48
N ASN A 12 -17.55 11.90 6.64
CA ASN A 12 -18.54 12.18 7.69
C ASN A 12 -19.31 10.93 8.15
N MET A 13 -18.61 9.79 8.27
CA MET A 13 -19.17 8.55 8.77
C MET A 13 -18.46 8.09 10.04
N SER A 14 -19.21 7.42 10.92
CA SER A 14 -18.56 6.61 11.96
C SER A 14 -17.75 5.47 11.32
N PRO A 15 -16.64 5.02 11.93
CA PRO A 15 -15.82 3.93 11.38
C PRO A 15 -16.63 2.66 11.08
N ARG A 16 -17.61 2.33 11.92
CA ARG A 16 -18.49 1.17 11.73
C ARG A 16 -19.40 1.32 10.52
N ASN A 17 -20.02 2.48 10.33
CA ASN A 17 -20.89 2.71 9.17
C ASN A 17 -20.07 2.73 7.88
N PHE A 18 -18.92 3.41 7.90
CA PHE A 18 -17.98 3.43 6.79
C PHE A 18 -17.55 2.02 6.39
N PHE A 19 -17.12 1.19 7.34
CA PHE A 19 -16.73 -0.18 7.07
C PHE A 19 -17.84 -0.98 6.38
N ARG A 20 -19.07 -0.92 6.91
CA ARG A 20 -20.22 -1.64 6.37
C ARG A 20 -20.56 -1.18 4.95
N VAL A 21 -20.64 0.13 4.71
CA VAL A 21 -20.92 0.69 3.38
C VAL A 21 -19.79 0.32 2.42
N PHE A 22 -18.53 0.48 2.82
CA PHE A 22 -17.38 0.20 1.98
C PHE A 22 -17.33 -1.28 1.56
N VAL A 23 -17.55 -2.22 2.49
CA VAL A 23 -17.59 -3.65 2.14
C VAL A 23 -18.74 -3.95 1.18
N ARG A 24 -19.92 -3.33 1.39
CA ARG A 24 -21.07 -3.51 0.50
C ARG A 24 -20.81 -3.00 -0.92
N GLU A 25 -20.20 -1.81 -1.05
CA GLU A 25 -19.98 -1.17 -2.36
C GLU A 25 -18.71 -1.68 -3.07
N VAL A 26 -17.63 -1.96 -2.34
CA VAL A 26 -16.30 -2.30 -2.91
C VAL A 26 -16.04 -3.81 -2.86
N GLY A 27 -16.79 -4.56 -2.06
CA GLY A 27 -16.62 -6.02 -1.92
C GLY A 27 -15.38 -6.45 -1.12
N MET A 28 -14.67 -5.52 -0.48
CA MET A 28 -13.51 -5.82 0.36
C MET A 28 -13.43 -4.89 1.57
N THR A 29 -12.68 -5.28 2.59
CA THR A 29 -12.49 -4.42 3.77
C THR A 29 -11.66 -3.18 3.43
N PRO A 30 -11.94 -2.02 4.05
CA PRO A 30 -11.15 -0.81 3.85
C PRO A 30 -9.66 -1.01 4.10
N GLY A 31 -9.28 -1.76 5.14
CA GLY A 31 -7.88 -2.05 5.45
C GLY A 31 -7.16 -2.80 4.32
N ARG A 32 -7.82 -3.79 3.71
CA ARG A 32 -7.27 -4.54 2.57
C ARG A 32 -7.16 -3.67 1.32
N PHE A 33 -8.15 -2.80 1.10
CA PHE A 33 -8.09 -1.83 0.01
C PHE A 33 -6.91 -0.86 0.17
N VAL A 34 -6.75 -0.29 1.37
CA VAL A 34 -5.63 0.60 1.69
C VAL A 34 -4.29 -0.11 1.53
N GLU A 35 -4.16 -1.36 1.99
CA GLU A 35 -2.96 -2.17 1.78
C GLU A 35 -2.63 -2.28 0.28
N ARG A 36 -3.61 -2.58 -0.58
CA ARG A 36 -3.42 -2.63 -2.05
C ARG A 36 -2.97 -1.29 -2.63
N VAL A 37 -3.63 -0.19 -2.26
CA VAL A 37 -3.28 1.16 -2.74
C VAL A 37 -1.85 1.52 -2.34
N ARG A 38 -1.43 1.17 -1.11
CA ARG A 38 -0.06 1.41 -0.63
C ARG A 38 0.96 0.57 -1.41
N VAL A 39 0.66 -0.68 -1.73
CA VAL A 39 1.53 -1.53 -2.54
C VAL A 39 1.69 -0.95 -3.95
N GLU A 40 0.61 -0.50 -4.59
CA GLU A 40 0.68 0.15 -5.91
C GLU A 40 1.53 1.43 -5.88
N ALA A 41 1.40 2.25 -4.84
CA ALA A 41 2.25 3.43 -4.66
C ALA A 41 3.73 3.05 -4.47
N ALA A 42 4.00 2.02 -3.67
CA ALA A 42 5.37 1.52 -3.46
C ALA A 42 5.97 0.99 -4.75
N ARG A 43 5.18 0.25 -5.54
CA ARG A 43 5.58 -0.27 -6.86
C ARG A 43 6.06 0.85 -7.79
N ARG A 44 5.25 1.91 -7.95
CA ARG A 44 5.60 3.10 -8.74
C ARG A 44 6.88 3.76 -8.25
N LEU A 45 7.02 3.98 -6.94
CA LEU A 45 8.23 4.60 -6.38
C LEU A 45 9.49 3.73 -6.56
N LEU A 46 9.36 2.40 -6.58
CA LEU A 46 10.47 1.50 -6.84
C LEU A 46 10.91 1.52 -8.30
N GLU A 47 9.99 1.79 -9.23
CA GLU A 47 10.21 1.91 -10.68
C GLU A 47 10.77 3.29 -11.06
N GLU A 48 10.18 4.36 -10.52
CA GLU A 48 10.43 5.73 -10.93
C GLU A 48 11.60 6.40 -10.18
N THR A 49 12.07 5.79 -9.08
CA THR A 49 13.08 6.41 -8.21
C THR A 49 14.14 5.42 -7.70
N SER A 50 15.33 5.95 -7.39
CA SER A 50 16.43 5.23 -6.74
C SER A 50 16.34 5.20 -5.21
N ARG A 51 15.23 5.67 -4.61
CA ARG A 51 15.09 5.78 -3.14
C ARG A 51 15.20 4.43 -2.46
N GLY A 52 15.93 4.33 -1.35
CA GLY A 52 16.03 3.08 -0.58
C GLY A 52 14.66 2.53 -0.14
N VAL A 53 14.54 1.20 -0.05
CA VAL A 53 13.29 0.51 0.36
C VAL A 53 12.73 1.02 1.71
N PRO A 54 13.55 1.33 2.74
CA PRO A 54 13.03 1.95 3.97
C PRO A 54 12.32 3.28 3.73
N ALA A 55 12.88 4.15 2.88
CA ALA A 55 12.30 5.45 2.57
C ALA A 55 10.97 5.31 1.80
N VAL A 56 10.88 4.34 0.88
CA VAL A 56 9.64 4.00 0.17
C VAL A 56 8.58 3.52 1.15
N ALA A 57 8.92 2.63 2.08
CA ALA A 57 7.98 2.12 3.09
C ALA A 57 7.36 3.23 3.95
N THR A 58 8.18 4.18 4.41
CA THR A 58 7.71 5.36 5.15
C THR A 58 6.81 6.23 4.28
N THR A 59 7.21 6.52 3.04
CA THR A 59 6.44 7.37 2.11
C THR A 59 5.07 6.79 1.79
N CYS A 60 5.00 5.47 1.60
CA CYS A 60 3.75 4.77 1.32
C CYS A 60 2.92 4.48 2.59
N GLY A 61 3.38 4.91 3.78
CA GLY A 61 2.62 4.79 5.02
C GLY A 61 2.52 3.37 5.57
N PHE A 62 3.53 2.53 5.35
CA PHE A 62 3.61 1.19 5.95
C PHE A 62 4.14 1.19 7.39
N GLY A 63 4.73 2.29 7.86
CA GLY A 63 5.33 2.42 9.19
C GLY A 63 6.67 1.70 9.34
N SER A 64 6.88 0.58 8.64
CA SER A 64 8.16 -0.12 8.59
C SER A 64 8.41 -0.81 7.24
N GLN A 65 9.68 -1.08 6.94
CA GLN A 65 10.06 -1.89 5.77
C GLN A 65 9.49 -3.31 5.83
N GLU A 66 9.40 -3.92 7.01
CA GLU A 66 8.92 -5.30 7.14
C GLU A 66 7.41 -5.39 6.86
N THR A 67 6.63 -4.44 7.37
CA THR A 67 5.20 -4.33 7.05
C THR A 67 4.99 -4.18 5.54
N MET A 68 5.78 -3.32 4.89
CA MET A 68 5.75 -3.20 3.43
C MET A 68 6.12 -4.51 2.74
N ARG A 69 7.18 -5.20 3.18
CA ARG A 69 7.64 -6.45 2.57
C ARG A 69 6.57 -7.53 2.63
N VAL A 70 5.88 -7.69 3.77
CA VAL A 70 4.79 -8.66 3.93
C VAL A 70 3.63 -8.35 2.99
N ALA A 71 3.18 -7.10 2.96
CA ALA A 71 2.09 -6.66 2.08
C ALA A 71 2.45 -6.81 0.59
N PHE A 72 3.66 -6.40 0.20
CA PHE A 72 4.14 -6.48 -1.18
C PHE A 72 4.22 -7.92 -1.66
N ARG A 73 4.76 -8.83 -0.83
CA ARG A 73 4.81 -10.26 -1.15
C ARG A 73 3.42 -10.88 -1.25
N ARG A 74 2.50 -10.51 -0.37
CA ARG A 74 1.10 -10.97 -0.43
C ARG A 74 0.42 -10.52 -1.72
N ALA A 75 0.69 -9.30 -2.18
CA ALA A 75 0.03 -8.71 -3.34
C ALA A 75 0.68 -9.11 -4.68
N LEU A 76 2.01 -9.23 -4.74
CA LEU A 76 2.77 -9.36 -5.99
C LEU A 76 3.68 -10.60 -6.05
N GLY A 77 3.71 -11.43 -4.99
CA GLY A 77 4.49 -12.66 -4.93
C GLY A 77 6.01 -12.47 -4.79
N VAL A 78 6.52 -11.25 -4.82
CA VAL A 78 7.96 -10.93 -4.74
C VAL A 78 8.27 -9.92 -3.63
N SER A 79 9.54 -9.81 -3.23
CA SER A 79 9.99 -8.78 -2.30
C SER A 79 10.19 -7.44 -3.00
N PRO A 80 10.10 -6.29 -2.30
CA PRO A 80 10.38 -4.97 -2.89
C PRO A 80 11.76 -4.87 -3.56
N ASN A 81 12.80 -5.44 -2.93
CA ASN A 81 14.16 -5.48 -3.50
C ASN A 81 14.21 -6.36 -4.75
N GLY A 82 13.60 -7.55 -4.70
CA GLY A 82 13.54 -8.45 -5.85
C GLY A 82 12.72 -7.89 -7.01
N TYR A 83 11.71 -7.06 -6.71
CA TYR A 83 10.96 -6.31 -7.71
C TYR A 83 11.87 -5.27 -8.36
N ARG A 84 12.48 -4.36 -7.58
CA ARG A 84 13.39 -3.32 -8.10
C ARG A 84 14.52 -3.90 -8.95
N SER A 85 15.16 -4.98 -8.51
CA SER A 85 16.26 -5.59 -9.26
C SER A 85 15.86 -6.01 -10.68
N ARG A 86 14.60 -6.39 -10.90
CA ARG A 86 14.13 -6.77 -12.25
C ARG A 86 13.85 -5.56 -13.13
N PHE A 87 13.32 -4.49 -12.55
CA PHE A 87 12.97 -3.27 -13.29
C PHE A 87 14.17 -2.37 -13.55
N THR A 88 15.18 -2.34 -12.67
CA THR A 88 16.41 -1.58 -12.93
C THR A 88 17.25 -2.21 -14.05
N THR A 89 17.17 -3.53 -14.26
CA THR A 89 17.88 -4.23 -15.35
C THR A 89 17.19 -4.05 -16.69
N ALA A 90 15.87 -3.82 -16.72
CA ALA A 90 15.11 -3.63 -17.95
C ALA A 90 15.24 -2.20 -18.54
N VAL A 91 15.82 -1.25 -17.79
CA VAL A 91 15.94 0.18 -18.16
C VAL A 91 17.41 0.57 -18.40
N SER A 92 18.32 -0.40 -18.55
CA SER A 92 19.72 -0.16 -18.93
C SER A 92 19.98 -0.56 -20.38
#